data_AF-A0A6L9V935-F1
#
_entry.id   AF-A0A6L9V935-F1
#
_cell.length_a   1.000
_cell.length_b   1.000
_cell.length_c   1.000
_cell.angle_alpha   90.00
_cell.angle_beta   90.00
_cell.angle_gamma   90.00
#
_symmetry.space_group_name_H-M   'P 1'
#
loop_
_entity.id
_entity.type
_entity.pdbx_description
1 polymer ?
#
loop_
_entity_poly.entity_id
_entity_poly.type
_entity_poly.pdbx_seq_one_letter_code
_entity_poly.pdbx_strand_id
1 'polypeptide(L)'
;MLKSLQATPAALKGKELTAVEFARSMADCTRSVRDSVRGQRASTVSFLKRDQLALRIKNLDARIAYWEARAEELEAQQGGGR
;
A
#
# COMPACT_ATOMS: atom_id res chain seq x y z
N MET A 1 26.83 -5.21 -26.25
CA MET A 1 25.98 -4.02 -25.98
C MET A 1 24.52 -4.39 -26.24
N LEU A 2 23.71 -4.60 -25.21
CA LEU A 2 22.27 -4.83 -25.36
C LEU A 2 21.54 -3.48 -25.41
N LYS A 3 21.32 -2.98 -26.64
CA LYS A 3 20.40 -1.88 -26.93
C LYS A 3 18.98 -2.44 -26.96
N SER A 4 18.19 -2.13 -25.94
CA SER A 4 16.80 -1.65 -26.04
C SER A 4 16.05 -1.95 -24.74
N LEU A 5 16.07 -0.98 -23.82
CA LEU A 5 14.87 -0.74 -23.01
C LEU A 5 13.81 -0.29 -24.02
N GLN A 6 12.98 -1.23 -24.50
CA GLN A 6 11.82 -0.89 -25.30
C GLN A 6 10.97 0.07 -24.47
N ALA A 7 10.94 1.34 -24.89
CA ALA A 7 10.08 2.34 -24.29
C ALA A 7 8.64 1.82 -24.39
N THR A 8 7.97 1.68 -23.25
CA THR A 8 6.56 1.29 -23.20
C THR A 8 5.78 2.23 -24.11
N PRO A 9 5.06 1.73 -25.13
CA PRO A 9 4.27 2.56 -26.03
C PRO A 9 3.38 3.52 -25.23
N ALA A 10 3.29 4.79 -25.61
CA ALA A 10 2.51 5.80 -24.88
C ALA A 10 1.03 5.38 -24.71
N ALA A 11 0.48 4.62 -25.65
CA ALA A 11 -0.86 4.04 -25.60
C ALA A 11 -1.05 2.98 -24.50
N LEU A 12 0.04 2.40 -23.99
CA LEU A 12 0.05 1.45 -22.88
C LEU A 12 0.51 2.10 -21.57
N LYS A 13 0.88 3.39 -21.59
CA LYS A 13 1.24 4.13 -20.38
C LYS A 13 -0.05 4.47 -19.64
N GLY A 14 -0.30 3.76 -18.53
CA GLY A 14 -1.44 4.05 -17.67
C GLY A 14 -1.43 5.49 -17.17
N LYS A 15 -2.60 5.98 -16.72
CA LYS A 15 -2.71 7.30 -16.09
C LYS A 15 -1.77 7.37 -14.89
N GLU A 16 -0.90 8.37 -14.85
CA GLU A 16 -0.09 8.65 -13.67
C GLU A 16 -1.01 9.06 -12.51
N LEU A 17 -0.87 8.39 -11.37
CA LEU A 17 -1.63 8.71 -10.17
C LEU A 17 -1.11 10.03 -9.59
N THR A 18 -2.02 10.87 -9.13
CA THR A 18 -1.66 11.99 -8.25
C THR A 18 -1.03 11.44 -6.95
N ALA A 19 -0.29 12.28 -6.23
CA ALA A 19 0.32 11.87 -4.97
C ALA A 19 -0.71 11.38 -3.93
N VAL A 20 -1.92 11.98 -3.92
CA VAL A 20 -3.05 11.58 -3.06
C VAL A 20 -3.59 10.21 -3.48
N GLU A 21 -3.90 10.03 -4.77
CA GLU A 21 -4.38 8.74 -5.30
C GLU A 21 -3.35 7.63 -5.06
N PHE A 22 -2.05 7.93 -5.19
CA PHE A 22 -0.98 6.99 -4.88
C PHE A 22 -0.96 6.59 -3.40
N ALA A 23 -1.01 7.56 -2.48
CA ALA A 23 -1.03 7.28 -1.04
C ALA A 23 -2.25 6.43 -0.65
N ARG A 24 -3.44 6.75 -1.19
CA ARG A 24 -4.66 5.95 -0.98
C ARG A 24 -4.52 4.53 -1.52
N SER A 25 -4.01 4.38 -2.74
CA SER A 25 -3.74 3.07 -3.36
C SER A 25 -2.79 2.22 -2.50
N MET A 26 -1.76 2.85 -1.91
CA MET A 26 -0.85 2.17 -0.98
C MET A 26 -1.53 1.72 0.31
N ALA A 27 -2.45 2.53 0.87
CA ALA A 27 -3.26 2.13 2.01
C ALA A 27 -4.13 0.91 1.67
N ASP A 28 -4.82 0.93 0.52
CA ASP A 28 -5.70 -0.16 0.07
C ASP A 28 -4.95 -1.47 -0.21
N CYS A 29 -3.79 -1.37 -0.87
CA CYS A 29 -2.90 -2.51 -1.07
C CYS A 29 -2.45 -3.09 0.28
N THR A 30 -2.10 -2.23 1.23
CA THR A 30 -1.68 -2.67 2.58
C THR A 30 -2.83 -3.33 3.35
N ARG A 31 -4.08 -2.82 3.23
CA ARG A 31 -5.29 -3.45 3.78
C ARG A 31 -5.51 -4.85 3.21
N SER A 32 -5.36 -5.01 1.90
CA SER A 32 -5.52 -6.31 1.22
C SER A 32 -4.50 -7.34 1.72
N VAL A 33 -3.24 -6.93 1.89
CA VAL A 33 -2.19 -7.77 2.47
C VAL A 33 -2.51 -8.12 3.93
N ARG A 34 -2.95 -7.15 4.73
CA ARG A 34 -3.37 -7.37 6.13
C ARG A 34 -4.50 -8.40 6.21
N ASP A 35 -5.49 -8.33 5.33
CA ASP A 35 -6.63 -9.26 5.36
C ASP A 35 -6.22 -10.67 4.97
N SER A 36 -5.32 -10.81 4.00
CA SER A 36 -4.68 -12.10 3.69
C SER A 36 -3.92 -12.67 4.91
N VAL A 37 -3.12 -11.86 5.60
CA VAL A 37 -2.39 -12.28 6.81
C VAL A 37 -3.34 -12.62 7.97
N ARG A 38 -4.47 -11.90 8.11
CA ARG A 38 -5.52 -12.24 9.08
C ARG A 38 -6.13 -13.61 8.79
N GLY A 39 -6.43 -13.90 7.51
CA GLY A 39 -6.88 -15.22 7.08
C GLY A 39 -5.87 -16.32 7.40
N GLN A 40 -4.59 -16.10 7.11
CA GLN A 40 -3.51 -17.03 7.45
C GLN A 40 -3.40 -17.27 8.96
N ARG A 41 -3.51 -16.22 9.77
CA ARG A 41 -3.46 -16.35 11.24
C ARG A 41 -4.62 -17.19 11.77
N ALA A 42 -5.82 -17.00 11.22
CA ALA A 42 -7.01 -17.75 11.63
C ALA A 42 -6.88 -19.25 11.32
N SER A 43 -6.25 -19.61 10.20
CA SER A 43 -6.04 -21.01 9.80
C SER A 43 -4.75 -21.65 10.35
N THR A 44 -3.88 -20.88 11.01
CA THR A 44 -2.62 -21.38 11.56
C THR A 44 -2.82 -22.05 12.92
N VAL A 45 -2.41 -23.32 13.05
CA VAL A 45 -2.49 -24.09 14.31
C VAL A 45 -1.32 -23.77 15.26
N SER A 46 -0.12 -23.54 14.72
CA SER A 46 1.08 -23.27 15.52
C SER A 46 0.99 -21.93 16.25
N PHE A 47 1.09 -21.96 17.59
CA PHE A 47 1.07 -20.76 18.43
C PHE A 47 2.17 -19.75 18.06
N LEU A 48 3.41 -20.20 17.92
CA LEU A 48 4.53 -19.33 17.54
C LEU A 48 4.28 -18.62 16.21
N LYS A 49 3.78 -19.34 15.20
CA LYS A 49 3.47 -18.75 13.90
C LYS A 49 2.29 -17.78 13.99
N ARG A 50 1.26 -18.07 14.79
CA ARG A 50 0.14 -17.15 15.04
C ARG A 50 0.60 -15.83 15.66
N ASP A 51 1.58 -15.86 16.56
CA ASP A 51 2.12 -14.67 17.20
C ASP A 51 2.96 -13.84 16.24
N GLN A 52 3.79 -14.49 15.41
CA GLN A 52 4.50 -13.81 14.32
C GLN A 52 3.54 -13.12 13.34
N LEU A 53 2.44 -13.81 12.96
CA LEU A 53 1.42 -13.23 12.11
C LEU A 53 0.67 -12.08 12.80
N ALA A 54 0.45 -12.15 14.13
CA ALA A 54 -0.13 -11.05 14.90
C ALA A 54 0.75 -9.80 14.90
N LEU A 55 2.06 -9.97 15.08
CA LEU A 55 3.03 -8.87 14.98
C LEU A 55 3.04 -8.27 13.57
N ARG A 56 3.00 -9.12 12.53
CA ARG A 56 2.91 -8.66 11.15
C ARG A 56 1.64 -7.84 10.89
N ILE A 57 0.49 -8.25 11.44
CA ILE A 57 -0.76 -7.49 11.33
C ILE A 57 -0.61 -6.11 11.97
N LYS A 58 -0.05 -6.02 13.19
CA LYS A 58 0.20 -4.73 13.85
C LYS A 58 1.07 -3.79 13.01
N ASN A 59 2.13 -4.32 12.39
CA ASN A 59 2.99 -3.54 11.51
C ASN A 59 2.27 -3.06 10.24
N LEU A 60 1.36 -3.88 9.69
CA LEU A 60 0.55 -3.49 8.54
C LEU A 60 -0.49 -2.43 8.92
N ASP A 61 -1.11 -2.54 10.09
CA ASP A 61 -2.05 -1.52 10.60
C ASP A 61 -1.34 -0.16 10.77
N ALA A 62 -0.11 -0.14 11.31
CA ALA A 62 0.69 1.09 11.39
C ALA A 62 1.03 1.69 10.01
N ARG A 63 1.30 0.84 9.01
CA ARG A 63 1.55 1.29 7.62
C ARG A 63 0.29 1.84 6.96
N ILE A 64 -0.88 1.28 7.25
CA ILE A 64 -2.16 1.80 6.76
C ILE A 64 -2.37 3.21 7.31
N ALA A 65 -2.24 3.39 8.64
CA ALA A 65 -2.38 4.69 9.28
C ALA A 65 -1.40 5.73 8.72
N TYR A 66 -0.14 5.32 8.45
CA TYR A 66 0.84 6.18 7.80
C TYR A 66 0.38 6.68 6.42
N TRP A 67 -0.10 5.77 5.56
CA TRP A 67 -0.53 6.14 4.20
C TRP A 67 -1.82 6.96 4.20
N GLU A 68 -2.74 6.70 5.13
CA GLU A 68 -3.94 7.50 5.33
C GLU A 68 -3.59 8.92 5.77
N ALA A 69 -2.77 9.08 6.82
CA ALA A 69 -2.30 10.38 7.27
C ALA A 69 -1.55 11.12 6.15
N ARG A 70 -0.73 10.40 5.37
CA ARG A 70 -0.02 10.99 4.24
C ARG A 70 -0.96 11.48 3.14
N ALA A 71 -2.04 10.75 2.87
CA ALA A 71 -3.05 11.20 1.91
C ALA A 71 -3.74 12.49 2.39
N GLU A 72 -4.11 12.54 3.67
CA GLU A 72 -4.72 13.73 4.29
C GLU A 72 -3.79 14.96 4.26
N GLU A 73 -2.51 14.79 4.58
CA GLU A 73 -1.50 15.86 4.47
C GLU A 73 -1.41 16.42 3.04
N LEU A 74 -1.42 15.53 2.05
CA LEU A 74 -1.32 15.91 0.64
C LEU A 74 -2.59 16.62 0.15
N GLU A 75 -3.77 16.22 0.64
CA GLU A 75 -5.04 16.90 0.35
C GLU A 75 -5.08 18.30 0.97
N ALA A 76 -4.64 18.44 2.22
CA ALA A 76 -4.56 19.74 2.90
C ALA A 76 -3.62 20.71 2.17
N GLN A 77 -2.50 20.23 1.65
CA GLN A 77 -1.56 21.04 0.86
C GLN A 77 -2.14 21.49 -0.49
N GLN A 78 -3.02 20.70 -1.10
CA GLN A 78 -3.72 21.09 -2.33
C GLN A 78 -4.87 22.08 -2.06
N GLY A 79 -5.51 22.00 -0.89
CA GLY A 79 -6.63 22.87 -0.50
C GLY A 79 -6.24 24.21 0.14
N GLY A 80 -5.05 24.32 0.72
CA GLY A 80 -4.57 25.51 1.45
C GLY A 80 -3.87 26.59 0.59
N GLY A 81 -3.82 26.42 -0.74
CA GLY A 81 -3.15 27.32 -1.67
C GLY A 81 -4.06 28.37 -2.32
N ARG A 82 -5.06 28.89 -1.61
CA ARG A 82 -5.95 29.97 -2.07
C ARG A 82 -5.74 31.24 -1.26
#